data_AF-A0A8H7FCL4-F1
#
_entry.id   AF-A0A8H7FCL4-F1
#
_cell.length_a   1.000
_cell.length_b   1.000
_cell.length_c   1.000
_cell.angle_alpha   90.00
_cell.angle_beta   90.00
_cell.angle_gamma   90.00
#
_symmetry.space_group_name_H-M   'P 1'
#
loop_
_entity.id
_entity.type
_entity.pdbx_description
1 polymer ?
#
loop_
_entity_poly.entity_id
_entity_poly.type
_entity_poly.pdbx_seq_one_letter_code
_entity_poly.pdbx_strand_id
1 'polypeptide(L)'
;MSAQQKVQQHPAVIQATDKFHYYIAQLDKELTKYPVLTQFEQRTQVPKAYGVLGGLFLLTIFHLFNSLAGPVSNLVGWIIPAFLSFKAIETAGHQDDVQWLTYWVVFGFFNFLESVALRAVLYYFP
;
A
#
# COMPACT_ATOMS: atom_id res chain seq x y z
N MET A 1 -39.51 14.48 -11.29
CA MET A 1 -38.23 14.20 -10.61
C MET A 1 -37.77 12.82 -11.05
N SER A 2 -36.55 12.71 -11.61
CA SER A 2 -36.02 11.42 -12.09
C SER A 2 -35.82 10.45 -10.92
N ALA A 3 -36.02 9.14 -11.13
CA ALA A 3 -35.80 8.11 -10.11
C ALA A 3 -34.39 8.20 -9.47
N GLN A 4 -33.39 8.69 -10.21
CA GLN A 4 -32.02 8.93 -9.72
C GLN A 4 -31.96 10.03 -8.65
N GLN A 5 -32.71 11.13 -8.81
CA GLN A 5 -32.76 12.21 -7.81
C GLN A 5 -33.40 11.72 -6.50
N LYS A 6 -34.40 10.84 -6.58
CA LYS A 6 -35.08 10.31 -5.39
C LYS A 6 -34.18 9.37 -4.57
N VAL A 7 -33.30 8.61 -5.24
CA VAL A 7 -32.30 7.75 -4.58
C VAL A 7 -31.19 8.59 -3.94
N GLN A 8 -30.70 9.62 -4.62
CA GLN A 8 -29.69 10.53 -4.06
C GLN A 8 -30.20 11.33 -2.85
N GLN A 9 -31.50 11.64 -2.83
CA GLN A 9 -32.15 12.34 -1.71
C GLN A 9 -32.54 11.42 -0.54
N HIS A 10 -32.28 10.11 -0.65
CA HIS A 10 -32.58 9.19 0.44
C HIS A 10 -31.65 9.46 1.64
N PRO A 11 -32.16 9.58 2.88
CA PRO A 11 -31.36 9.96 4.04
C PRO A 11 -30.16 9.04 4.28
N ALA A 12 -30.28 7.75 3.99
CA ALA A 12 -29.16 6.81 4.09
C ALA A 12 -28.05 7.04 3.04
N VAL A 13 -28.41 7.48 1.82
CA VAL A 13 -27.42 7.75 0.75
C VAL A 13 -26.68 9.04 1.06
N ILE A 14 -27.38 10.08 1.53
CA ILE A 14 -26.78 11.35 1.95
C ILE A 14 -25.80 11.13 3.11
N GLN A 15 -26.20 10.38 4.14
CA GLN A 15 -25.30 10.06 5.26
C GLN A 15 -24.07 9.26 4.82
N ALA A 16 -24.22 8.34 3.88
CA ALA A 16 -23.11 7.58 3.33
C ALA A 16 -22.15 8.46 2.54
N THR A 17 -22.66 9.37 1.69
CA THR A 17 -21.82 10.31 0.94
C THR A 17 -21.11 11.29 1.85
N ASP A 18 -21.78 11.82 2.87
CA ASP A 18 -21.18 12.77 3.81
C ASP A 18 -20.04 12.12 4.61
N LYS A 19 -20.27 10.89 5.10
CA LYS A 19 -19.22 10.11 5.78
C LYS A 19 -18.05 9.80 4.83
N PHE A 20 -18.33 9.41 3.60
CA PHE A 20 -17.29 9.16 2.60
C PHE A 20 -16.43 10.41 2.38
N HIS A 21 -17.05 11.56 2.10
CA HIS A 21 -16.33 12.81 1.92
C HIS A 21 -15.56 13.22 3.17
N TYR A 22 -16.11 13.00 4.36
CA TYR A 22 -15.42 13.24 5.62
C TYR A 22 -14.12 12.41 5.74
N TYR A 23 -14.18 11.10 5.48
CA TYR A 23 -12.98 10.24 5.55
C TYR A 23 -11.96 10.58 4.46
N ILE A 24 -12.39 10.91 3.25
CA ILE A 24 -11.49 11.35 2.18
C ILE A 24 -10.80 12.66 2.55
N ALA A 25 -11.53 13.64 3.09
CA ALA A 25 -10.95 14.91 3.52
C ALA A 25 -9.98 14.73 4.69
N GLN A 26 -10.30 13.83 5.64
CA GLN A 26 -9.40 13.50 6.74
C GLN A 26 -8.12 12.83 6.23
N LEU A 27 -8.24 11.86 5.31
CA LEU A 27 -7.09 11.21 4.69
C LEU A 27 -6.24 12.21 3.92
N ASP A 28 -6.86 13.06 3.11
CA ASP A 28 -6.18 14.11 2.36
C ASP A 28 -5.39 15.06 3.28
N LYS A 29 -6.01 15.49 4.38
CA LYS A 29 -5.32 16.32 5.39
C LYS A 29 -4.10 15.62 5.98
N GLU A 30 -4.22 14.34 6.35
CA GLU A 30 -3.09 13.56 6.88
C GLU A 30 -1.97 13.39 5.85
N LEU A 31 -2.31 13.15 4.58
CA LEU A 31 -1.34 12.98 3.50
C LEU A 31 -0.57 14.27 3.15
N THR A 32 -1.06 15.43 3.59
CA THR A 32 -0.37 16.72 3.42
C THR A 32 0.97 16.78 4.15
N LYS A 33 1.16 15.92 5.18
CA LYS A 33 2.42 15.80 5.92
C LYS A 33 3.59 15.32 5.04
N TYR A 34 3.32 14.74 3.87
CA TYR A 34 4.33 14.20 2.97
C TYR A 34 4.53 15.13 1.75
N PRO A 35 5.67 15.86 1.65
CA PRO A 35 5.91 16.81 0.56
C PRO A 35 5.89 16.20 -0.83
N VAL A 36 6.23 14.91 -0.95
CA VAL A 36 6.20 14.18 -2.22
C VAL A 36 4.77 14.05 -2.76
N LEU A 37 3.79 13.83 -1.87
CA LEU A 37 2.39 13.66 -2.26
C LEU A 37 1.74 14.99 -2.62
N THR A 38 2.13 16.09 -1.95
CA THR A 38 1.63 17.42 -2.30
C THR A 38 2.20 17.91 -3.63
N GLN A 39 3.48 17.63 -3.93
CA GLN A 39 4.06 17.88 -5.25
C GLN A 39 3.38 17.05 -6.34
N PHE A 40 3.03 15.80 -6.05
CA PHE A 40 2.29 14.94 -6.97
C PHE A 40 0.89 15.50 -7.28
N GLU A 41 0.16 15.94 -6.26
CA GLU A 41 -1.14 16.60 -6.40
C GLU A 41 -1.04 17.88 -7.24
N GLN A 42 -0.03 18.71 -7.01
CA GLN A 42 0.20 19.94 -7.79
C GLN A 42 0.44 19.66 -9.28
N ARG A 43 1.15 18.59 -9.61
CA ARG A 43 1.45 18.22 -11.01
C ARG A 43 0.29 17.55 -11.72
N THR A 44 -0.45 16.69 -11.02
CA THR A 44 -1.52 15.88 -11.62
C THR A 44 -2.90 16.51 -11.51
N GLN A 45 -3.07 17.52 -10.63
CA GLN A 45 -4.36 18.14 -10.28
C GLN A 45 -5.39 17.13 -9.74
N VAL A 46 -4.92 15.95 -9.31
CA VAL A 46 -5.75 14.92 -8.67
C VAL A 46 -5.48 14.97 -7.16
N PRO A 47 -6.53 14.97 -6.31
CA PRO A 47 -6.33 14.95 -4.86
C PRO A 47 -5.52 13.72 -4.45
N LYS A 48 -4.48 13.93 -3.64
CA LYS A 48 -3.55 12.88 -3.17
C LYS A 48 -4.26 11.72 -2.48
N ALA A 49 -5.37 11.95 -1.78
CA ALA A 49 -6.19 10.88 -1.21
C ALA A 49 -6.67 9.86 -2.26
N TYR A 50 -7.15 10.32 -3.42
CA TYR A 50 -7.55 9.42 -4.50
C TYR A 50 -6.35 8.72 -5.14
N GLY A 51 -5.19 9.38 -5.23
CA GLY A 51 -3.96 8.76 -5.70
C GLY A 51 -3.52 7.58 -4.82
N VAL A 52 -3.52 7.77 -3.50
CA VAL A 52 -3.16 6.71 -2.53
C VAL A 52 -4.18 5.58 -2.56
N LEU A 53 -5.49 5.91 -2.52
CA LEU A 53 -6.54 4.89 -2.58
C LEU A 53 -6.52 4.11 -3.90
N GLY A 54 -6.29 4.79 -5.02
CA GLY A 54 -6.11 4.18 -6.33
C GLY A 54 -4.90 3.25 -6.37
N GLY A 55 -3.77 3.67 -5.80
CA GLY A 55 -2.57 2.83 -5.67
C GLY A 55 -2.83 1.57 -4.84
N LEU A 56 -3.46 1.70 -3.67
CA LEU A 56 -3.84 0.57 -2.83
C LEU A 56 -4.82 -0.38 -3.53
N PHE A 57 -5.78 0.18 -4.25
CA PHE A 57 -6.74 -0.61 -5.04
C PHE A 57 -6.04 -1.40 -6.16
N LEU A 58 -5.12 -0.77 -6.89
CA LEU A 58 -4.31 -1.43 -7.93
C LEU A 58 -3.42 -2.53 -7.34
N LEU A 59 -2.76 -2.28 -6.21
CA LEU A 59 -1.98 -3.30 -5.51
C LEU A 59 -2.85 -4.50 -5.13
N THR A 60 -4.05 -4.24 -4.62
CA THR A 60 -5.00 -5.30 -4.26
C THR A 60 -5.40 -6.11 -5.50
N ILE A 61 -5.73 -5.43 -6.61
CA ILE A 61 -6.04 -6.09 -7.88
C ILE A 61 -4.89 -6.98 -8.34
N PHE A 62 -3.64 -6.48 -8.31
CA PHE A 62 -2.50 -7.29 -8.73
C PHE A 62 -2.29 -8.53 -7.85
N HIS A 63 -2.59 -8.46 -6.55
CA HIS A 63 -2.55 -9.65 -5.69
C HIS A 63 -3.64 -10.68 -6.01
N LEU A 64 -4.78 -10.26 -6.56
CA LEU A 64 -5.83 -11.21 -6.99
C LEU A 64 -5.42 -12.05 -8.20
N PHE A 65 -4.44 -11.58 -8.98
CA PHE A 65 -3.83 -12.38 -10.04
C PHE A 65 -2.69 -13.20 -9.47
N ASN A 66 -2.92 -14.50 -9.23
CA ASN A 66 -1.98 -15.42 -8.59
C ASN A 66 -0.53 -15.33 -9.12
N SER A 67 -0.35 -15.19 -10.45
CA SER A 67 0.97 -15.03 -11.07
C SER A 67 1.74 -13.77 -10.63
N LEU A 68 1.02 -12.69 -10.29
CA LEU A 68 1.59 -11.41 -9.87
C LEU A 68 1.66 -11.27 -8.35
N ALA A 69 0.92 -12.08 -7.58
CA ALA A 69 0.88 -12.00 -6.13
C ALA A 69 2.27 -12.13 -5.48
N GLY A 70 3.04 -13.14 -5.87
CA GLY A 70 4.41 -13.36 -5.37
C GLY A 70 5.37 -12.20 -5.73
N PRO A 71 5.53 -11.84 -7.01
CA PRO A 71 6.37 -10.73 -7.42
C PRO A 71 6.01 -9.38 -6.76
N VAL A 72 4.72 -9.06 -6.66
CA VAL A 72 4.27 -7.79 -6.05
C VAL A 72 4.50 -7.78 -4.54
N SER A 73 4.19 -8.88 -3.84
CA SER A 73 4.46 -9.00 -2.40
C SER A 73 5.95 -8.84 -2.09
N ASN A 74 6.81 -9.48 -2.89
CA ASN A 74 8.25 -9.39 -2.72
C ASN A 74 8.78 -8.00 -3.05
N LEU A 75 8.25 -7.34 -4.09
CA LEU A 75 8.62 -5.97 -4.41
C LEU A 75 8.24 -5.00 -3.28
N VAL A 76 7.03 -5.12 -2.72
CA VAL A 76 6.59 -4.29 -1.59
C VAL A 76 7.44 -4.56 -0.34
N GLY A 77 7.69 -5.83 -0.03
CA GLY A 77 8.57 -6.25 1.07
C GLY A 77 10.04 -5.86 0.88
N TRP A 78 10.46 -5.55 -0.35
CA TRP A 78 11.82 -5.15 -0.64
C TRP A 78 11.99 -3.62 -0.70
N ILE A 79 11.07 -2.88 -1.33
CA ILE A 79 11.30 -1.49 -1.71
C ILE A 79 11.40 -0.52 -0.51
N ILE A 80 10.53 -0.68 0.49
CA ILE A 80 10.52 0.21 1.68
C ILE A 80 11.78 -0.02 2.53
N PRO A 81 12.11 -1.27 2.91
CA PRO A 81 13.32 -1.55 3.69
C PRO A 81 14.60 -1.24 2.91
N ALA A 82 14.63 -1.41 1.59
CA ALA A 82 15.79 -1.04 0.77
C ALA A 82 16.07 0.47 0.85
N PHE A 83 15.04 1.30 0.67
CA PHE A 83 15.18 2.75 0.80
C PHE A 83 15.63 3.16 2.21
N LEU A 84 15.06 2.55 3.25
CA LEU A 84 15.43 2.86 4.63
C LEU A 84 16.82 2.34 5.00
N SER A 85 17.25 1.21 4.43
CA SER A 85 18.62 0.70 4.57
C SER A 85 19.64 1.65 3.97
N PHE A 86 19.35 2.23 2.79
CA PHE A 86 20.23 3.26 2.21
C PHE A 86 20.37 4.47 3.11
N LYS A 87 19.25 4.93 3.69
CA LYS A 87 19.27 6.06 4.63
C LYS A 87 20.02 5.71 5.92
N ALA A 88 19.96 4.46 6.39
CA ALA A 88 20.63 4.02 7.61
C ALA A 88 22.15 4.14 7.51
N ILE A 89 22.72 3.81 6.34
CA ILE A 89 24.16 3.92 6.06
C ILE A 89 24.68 5.36 6.20
N GLU A 90 23.82 6.36 6.00
CA GLU A 90 24.18 7.77 6.14
C GLU A 90 24.11 8.27 7.59
N THR A 91 23.54 7.49 8.52
CA THR A 91 23.47 7.88 9.93
C THR A 91 24.72 7.47 10.68
N ALA A 92 25.04 8.19 11.77
CA ALA A 92 26.19 7.88 12.62
C ALA A 92 25.89 6.78 13.67
N GLY A 93 24.63 6.38 13.80
CA GLY A 93 24.19 5.36 14.75
C GLY A 93 24.26 3.96 14.13
N HIS A 94 24.20 2.93 14.96
CA HIS A 94 24.18 1.52 14.51
C HIS A 94 22.84 0.82 14.73
N GLN A 95 21.84 1.50 15.30
CA GLN A 95 20.59 0.88 15.69
C GLN A 95 19.70 0.56 14.50
N ASP A 96 19.65 1.48 13.53
CA ASP A 96 18.98 1.31 12.24
C ASP A 96 19.66 0.26 11.37
N ASP A 97 21.00 0.21 11.35
CA ASP A 97 21.74 -0.87 10.68
C ASP A 97 21.31 -2.25 11.17
N VAL A 98 21.28 -2.44 12.50
CA VAL A 98 20.87 -3.72 13.11
C VAL A 98 19.42 -4.04 12.79
N GLN A 99 18.52 -3.04 12.82
CA GLN A 99 17.12 -3.23 12.46
C GLN A 99 16.95 -3.72 11.02
N TRP A 100 17.60 -3.06 10.06
CA TRP A 100 17.44 -3.43 8.65
C TRP A 100 18.15 -4.75 8.32
N LEU A 101 19.32 -5.02 8.91
CA LEU A 101 19.97 -6.31 8.76
C LEU A 101 19.11 -7.45 9.32
N THR A 102 18.50 -7.25 10.50
CA THR A 102 17.57 -8.23 11.09
C THR A 102 16.37 -8.46 10.18
N TYR A 103 15.81 -7.38 9.64
CA TYR A 103 14.74 -7.47 8.65
C TYR A 103 15.14 -8.32 7.44
N TRP A 104 16.31 -8.07 6.84
CA TRP A 104 16.79 -8.82 5.67
C TRP A 104 17.03 -10.30 5.95
N VAL A 105 17.54 -10.64 7.13
CA VAL A 105 17.73 -12.03 7.56
C VAL A 105 16.38 -12.75 7.66
N VAL A 106 15.40 -12.13 8.34
CA VAL A 106 14.06 -12.73 8.51
C VAL A 106 13.31 -12.81 7.18
N PHE A 107 13.32 -11.73 6.39
CA PHE A 107 12.68 -11.67 5.09
C PHE A 107 13.28 -12.69 4.11
N GLY A 108 14.61 -12.80 4.06
CA GLY A 108 15.32 -13.78 3.23
C GLY A 108 15.02 -15.22 3.64
N PHE A 109 14.94 -15.49 4.95
CA PHE A 109 14.58 -16.82 5.47
C PHE A 109 13.17 -17.23 5.04
N PHE A 110 12.17 -16.36 5.18
CA PHE A 110 10.80 -16.68 4.75
C PHE A 110 10.67 -16.80 3.23
N ASN A 111 11.36 -15.96 2.45
CA ASN A 111 11.40 -16.08 0.99
C ASN A 111 12.01 -17.42 0.53
N PHE A 112 13.10 -17.84 1.19
CA PHE A 112 13.73 -19.13 0.94
C PHE A 112 12.79 -20.28 1.30
N LEU A 113 12.16 -20.23 2.48
CA LEU A 113 11.18 -21.23 2.91
C LEU A 113 9.98 -21.31 1.97
N GLU A 114 9.43 -20.18 1.53
CA GLU A 114 8.35 -20.16 0.54
C GLU A 114 8.79 -20.81 -0.77
N SER A 115 9.99 -20.48 -1.24
CA SER A 115 10.52 -21.01 -2.49
C SER A 115 10.79 -22.53 -2.43
N VAL A 116 11.26 -23.04 -1.29
CA VAL A 116 11.66 -24.46 -1.15
C VAL A 116 10.55 -25.31 -0.54
N ALA A 117 10.02 -24.90 0.61
CA ALA A 117 9.04 -25.68 1.36
C ALA A 117 7.66 -25.59 0.73
N LEU A 118 7.12 -24.40 0.45
CA LEU A 118 5.76 -24.30 -0.07
C LEU A 118 5.64 -24.85 -1.49
N ARG A 119 6.63 -24.63 -2.37
CA ARG A 119 6.61 -25.22 -3.72
C ARG A 119 6.74 -26.74 -3.71
N ALA A 120 7.63 -27.29 -2.87
CA ALA A 120 7.75 -28.74 -2.75
C ALA A 120 6.47 -29.34 -2.13
N VAL A 121 5.96 -28.73 -1.05
CA VAL A 121 4.74 -29.21 -0.38
C VAL A 121 3.53 -29.15 -1.31
N LEU A 122 3.27 -28.02 -1.99
CA LEU A 122 2.17 -27.89 -2.95
C LEU A 122 2.31 -28.81 -4.18
N TYR A 123 3.53 -29.23 -4.51
CA TYR A 123 3.74 -30.23 -5.57
C TYR A 123 3.34 -31.64 -5.10
N TYR A 124 3.61 -32.00 -3.85
CA TYR A 124 3.32 -33.34 -3.31
C TYR A 124 1.93 -33.47 -2.68
N PHE A 125 1.36 -32.38 -2.17
CA PHE A 125 0.02 -32.30 -1.59
C PHE A 125 -0.83 -31.32 -2.41
N PRO A 126 -1.83 -31.82 -3.17
CA PRO A 126 -2.72 -30.99 -3.97
C PRO A 126 -3.67 -30.13 -3.13
#